data_AF-A0A7R9AMT6-F1
#
_entry.id   AF-A0A7R9AMT6-F1
#
_cell.length_a   1.000
_cell.length_b   1.000
_cell.length_c   1.000
_cell.angle_alpha   90.00
_cell.angle_beta   90.00
_cell.angle_gamma   90.00
#
_symmetry.space_group_name_H-M   'P 1'
#
loop_
_entity.id
_entity.type
_entity.pdbx_description
1 polymer ?
#
loop_
_entity_poly.entity_id
_entity_poly.type
_entity_poly.pdbx_seq_one_letter_code
_entity_poly.pdbx_strand_id
1 'polypeptide(L)'
;MEVYSEGSVSSVYYLLLEAAGVENVHADHAASHLGKAQGISNILRSVFHNTQHRVVALPQDVLLKHSVSHETVLRAECNKALIEVFFDIANRAKQHLAKARSLSKQVPKPAHILFLPATAVDSYLERLRRTHFNAFDPSLQQRNTLLPLFLYWNKFILKY
;
A
#
# COMPACT_ATOMS: atom_id res chain seq x y z
N MET A 1 -11.98 -0.98 -4.29
CA MET A 1 -10.56 -1.35 -4.06
C MET A 1 -10.31 -2.10 -2.75
N GLU A 2 -10.90 -1.70 -1.61
CA GLU A 2 -10.62 -2.36 -0.32
C GLU A 2 -11.04 -3.83 -0.25
N VAL A 3 -12.25 -4.15 -0.75
CA VAL A 3 -12.74 -5.54 -0.81
C VAL A 3 -11.81 -6.40 -1.66
N TYR A 4 -11.31 -5.85 -2.77
CA TYR A 4 -10.33 -6.53 -3.63
C TYR A 4 -9.01 -6.78 -2.89
N SER A 5 -8.45 -5.76 -2.22
CA SER A 5 -7.21 -5.91 -1.44
C SER A 5 -7.37 -6.87 -0.26
N GLU A 6 -8.57 -6.93 0.34
CA GLU A 6 -8.89 -7.88 1.40
C GLU A 6 -8.82 -9.33 0.91
N GLY A 7 -9.48 -9.62 -0.21
CA GLY A 7 -9.51 -10.96 -0.78
C GLY A 7 -8.18 -11.42 -1.39
N SER A 8 -7.34 -10.50 -1.87
CA SER A 8 -6.10 -10.82 -2.59
C SER A 8 -4.83 -10.74 -1.74
N VAL A 9 -4.73 -9.72 -0.88
CA VAL A 9 -3.50 -9.45 -0.12
C VAL A 9 -3.69 -9.76 1.37
N SER A 10 -4.80 -9.32 1.99
CA SER A 10 -5.04 -9.63 3.40
C SER A 10 -5.19 -11.13 3.64
N SER A 11 -5.81 -11.88 2.72
CA SER A 11 -5.91 -13.34 2.78
C SER A 11 -4.56 -14.04 2.92
N VAL A 12 -3.52 -13.54 2.24
CA VAL A 12 -2.14 -14.05 2.38
C VAL A 12 -1.60 -13.78 3.78
N TYR A 13 -1.86 -12.61 4.36
CA TYR A 13 -1.45 -12.33 5.74
C TYR A 13 -2.17 -13.19 6.77
N TYR A 14 -3.46 -13.48 6.57
CA TYR A 14 -4.20 -14.42 7.42
C TYR A 14 -3.56 -15.80 7.37
N LEU A 15 -3.27 -16.31 6.16
CA LEU A 15 -2.58 -17.60 6.01
C LEU A 15 -1.20 -17.61 6.68
N LEU A 16 -0.46 -16.50 6.65
CA LEU A 16 0.83 -16.39 7.34
C LEU A 16 0.70 -16.40 8.85
N LEU A 17 -0.34 -15.76 9.41
CA LEU A 17 -0.63 -15.80 10.85
C LEU A 17 -1.00 -17.20 11.30
N GLU A 18 -1.89 -17.86 10.56
CA GLU A 18 -2.30 -19.26 10.80
C GLU A 18 -1.11 -20.21 10.71
N ALA A 19 -0.28 -20.10 9.67
CA ALA A 19 0.92 -20.93 9.50
C ALA A 19 1.95 -20.70 10.63
N ALA A 20 1.96 -19.53 11.26
CA ALA A 20 2.78 -19.22 12.41
C ALA A 20 2.15 -19.60 13.75
N GLY A 21 0.94 -20.18 13.75
CA GLY A 21 0.19 -20.54 14.96
C GLY A 21 -0.23 -19.34 15.80
N VAL A 22 -0.46 -18.19 15.16
CA VAL A 22 -0.83 -16.94 15.85
C VAL A 22 -2.35 -16.81 15.88
N GLU A 23 -2.96 -17.27 16.97
CA GLU A 23 -4.40 -17.11 17.21
C GLU A 23 -4.65 -15.80 17.98
N ASN A 24 -4.89 -14.70 17.27
CA ASN A 24 -5.15 -13.40 17.89
C ASN A 24 -5.98 -12.45 17.00
N VAL A 25 -7.17 -12.09 17.48
CA VAL A 25 -8.11 -11.22 16.76
C VAL A 25 -7.52 -9.84 16.41
N HIS A 26 -6.67 -9.27 17.26
CA HIS A 26 -6.02 -7.99 16.96
C HIS A 26 -4.92 -8.12 15.90
N ALA A 27 -4.24 -9.27 15.85
CA ALA A 27 -3.31 -9.59 14.77
C ALA A 27 -4.06 -9.74 13.44
N ASP A 28 -5.22 -10.38 13.43
CA ASP A 28 -6.08 -10.49 12.23
C ASP A 28 -6.55 -9.11 11.76
N HIS A 29 -7.04 -8.26 12.67
CA HIS A 29 -7.40 -6.90 12.32
C HIS A 29 -6.21 -6.08 11.79
N ALA A 30 -5.03 -6.21 12.41
CA ALA A 30 -3.81 -5.57 11.92
C ALA A 30 -3.43 -6.08 10.53
N ALA A 31 -3.59 -7.39 10.27
CA ALA A 31 -3.30 -8.02 8.99
C ALA A 31 -4.27 -7.56 7.90
N SER A 32 -5.56 -7.46 8.23
CA SER A 32 -6.58 -6.88 7.35
C SER A 32 -6.20 -5.47 6.90
N HIS A 33 -5.84 -4.61 7.85
CA HIS A 33 -5.46 -3.24 7.55
C HIS A 33 -4.13 -3.16 6.78
N LEU A 34 -3.14 -3.96 7.13
CA LEU A 34 -1.87 -4.01 6.40
C LEU A 34 -2.08 -4.52 4.96
N GLY A 35 -2.83 -5.60 4.78
CA GLY A 35 -3.13 -6.17 3.47
C GLY A 35 -3.87 -5.18 2.57
N LYS A 36 -4.87 -4.47 3.11
CA LYS A 36 -5.55 -3.37 2.40
C LYS A 36 -4.58 -2.26 2.01
N ALA A 37 -3.73 -1.78 2.93
CA ALA A 37 -2.74 -0.74 2.64
C ALA A 37 -1.75 -1.16 1.54
N GLN A 38 -1.25 -2.39 1.61
CA GLN A 38 -0.35 -2.96 0.62
C GLN A 38 -1.03 -3.13 -0.74
N GLY A 39 -2.24 -3.69 -0.79
CA GLY A 39 -2.99 -3.86 -2.03
C GLY A 39 -3.29 -2.53 -2.71
N ILE A 40 -3.71 -1.51 -1.96
CA ILE A 40 -3.94 -0.16 -2.51
C ILE A 40 -2.63 0.46 -3.03
N SER A 41 -1.53 0.28 -2.29
CA SER A 41 -0.20 0.74 -2.74
C SER A 41 0.29 0.01 -3.98
N ASN A 42 -0.06 -1.27 -4.15
CA ASN A 42 0.21 -2.05 -5.35
C ASN A 42 -0.56 -1.53 -6.56
N ILE A 43 -1.82 -1.11 -6.38
CA ILE A 43 -2.58 -0.44 -7.45
C ILE A 43 -1.82 0.81 -7.89
N LEU A 44 -1.45 1.70 -6.97
CA LEU A 44 -0.70 2.94 -7.27
C LEU A 44 0.63 2.68 -7.98
N ARG A 45 1.44 1.74 -7.47
CA ARG A 45 2.76 1.45 -8.05
C ARG A 45 2.65 0.84 -9.44
N SER A 46 1.54 0.16 -9.74
CA SER A 46 1.33 -0.53 -11.02
C SER A 46 0.76 0.39 -12.11
N VAL A 47 0.29 1.60 -11.77
CA VAL A 47 -0.40 2.50 -12.72
C VAL A 47 0.43 2.72 -13.97
N PHE A 48 1.69 3.16 -13.85
CA PHE A 48 2.54 3.42 -15.00
C PHE A 48 2.76 2.18 -15.88
N HIS A 49 2.97 1.01 -15.28
CA HIS A 49 3.15 -0.21 -16.05
C HIS A 49 1.84 -0.62 -16.75
N ASN A 50 0.70 -0.49 -16.08
CA ASN A 50 -0.60 -0.89 -16.61
C ASN A 50 -1.05 0.00 -17.79
N THR A 51 -0.70 1.29 -17.79
CA THR A 51 -1.01 2.17 -18.93
C THR A 51 -0.30 1.73 -20.20
N GLN A 52 0.91 1.16 -20.11
CA GLN A 52 1.63 0.57 -21.26
C GLN A 52 0.87 -0.61 -21.88
N HIS A 53 0.11 -1.35 -21.09
CA HIS A 53 -0.75 -2.46 -21.52
C HIS A 53 -2.21 -2.03 -21.79
N ARG A 54 -2.48 -0.72 -21.81
CA ARG A 54 -3.82 -0.13 -21.97
C ARG A 54 -4.84 -0.58 -20.92
N VAL A 55 -4.38 -0.84 -19.70
CA VAL A 55 -5.22 -1.23 -18.54
C VAL A 55 -5.29 -0.09 -17.54
N VAL A 56 -6.51 0.27 -17.12
CA VAL A 56 -6.74 1.24 -16.03
C VAL A 56 -7.13 0.46 -14.77
N ALA A 57 -6.22 0.39 -13.81
CA ALA A 57 -6.42 -0.33 -12.54
C ALA A 57 -6.96 0.56 -11.40
N LEU A 58 -7.18 1.86 -11.68
CA LEU A 58 -7.65 2.81 -10.68
C LEU A 58 -9.16 2.63 -10.38
N PRO A 59 -9.62 2.92 -9.16
CA PRO A 59 -11.03 2.82 -8.81
C PRO A 59 -11.88 3.84 -9.60
N GLN A 60 -12.94 3.36 -10.26
CA GLN A 60 -13.84 4.17 -11.08
C GLN A 60 -14.51 5.30 -10.28
N ASP A 61 -14.90 5.03 -9.04
CA ASP A 61 -15.54 5.97 -8.13
C ASP A 61 -14.64 7.17 -7.82
N VAL A 62 -13.33 6.93 -7.58
CA VAL A 62 -12.36 7.99 -7.32
C VAL A 62 -12.08 8.80 -8.60
N LEU A 63 -12.01 8.15 -9.75
CA LEU A 63 -11.85 8.85 -11.04
C LEU A 63 -13.03 9.77 -11.34
N LEU A 64 -14.26 9.30 -11.14
CA LEU A 64 -15.48 10.09 -11.32
C LEU A 64 -15.52 11.28 -10.37
N LYS A 65 -15.14 11.10 -9.10
CA LYS A 65 -15.07 12.17 -8.09
C LYS A 65 -14.22 13.35 -8.56
N HIS A 66 -13.13 13.09 -9.28
CA HIS A 66 -12.20 14.11 -9.78
C HIS A 66 -12.40 14.43 -11.27
N SER A 67 -13.47 13.92 -11.89
CA SER A 67 -13.76 14.11 -13.32
C SER A 67 -12.62 13.68 -14.26
N VAL A 68 -11.90 12.62 -13.89
CA VAL A 68 -10.79 12.07 -14.69
C VAL A 68 -11.29 10.93 -15.57
N SER A 69 -11.04 11.04 -16.88
CA SER A 69 -11.37 9.98 -17.83
C SER A 69 -10.32 8.87 -17.83
N HIS A 70 -10.72 7.66 -18.27
CA HIS A 70 -9.76 6.56 -18.48
C HIS A 70 -8.70 6.92 -19.52
N GLU A 71 -9.06 7.67 -20.56
CA GLU A 71 -8.12 8.10 -21.58
C GLU A 71 -7.00 8.98 -21.01
N THR A 72 -7.34 9.90 -20.11
CA THR A 72 -6.35 10.74 -19.40
C THR A 72 -5.33 9.89 -18.64
N VAL A 73 -5.79 8.84 -17.95
CA VAL A 73 -4.92 7.90 -17.24
C VAL A 73 -4.03 7.15 -18.23
N LEU A 74 -4.60 6.65 -19.33
CA LEU A 74 -3.88 5.88 -20.35
C LEU A 74 -2.82 6.70 -21.08
N ARG A 75 -3.06 7.99 -21.31
CA ARG A 75 -2.06 8.91 -21.88
C ARG A 75 -0.93 9.24 -20.91
N ALA A 76 -1.05 8.85 -19.64
CA ALA A 76 -0.12 9.18 -18.56
C ALA A 76 0.14 10.70 -18.45
N GLU A 77 -0.86 11.51 -18.81
CA GLU A 77 -0.79 12.96 -18.69
C GLU A 77 -1.02 13.35 -17.23
N CYS A 78 0.06 13.74 -16.55
CA CYS A 78 0.00 14.11 -15.14
C CYS A 78 -0.62 15.52 -14.97
N ASN A 79 -1.94 15.59 -15.02
CA ASN A 79 -2.70 16.80 -14.71
C ASN A 79 -3.02 16.89 -13.22
N LYS A 80 -3.44 18.08 -12.75
CA LYS A 80 -3.81 18.29 -11.34
C LYS A 80 -4.89 17.31 -10.87
N ALA A 81 -5.91 17.05 -11.68
CA ALA A 81 -7.01 16.16 -11.31
C ALA A 81 -6.54 14.71 -11.05
N LEU A 82 -5.61 14.20 -11.86
CA LEU A 82 -5.06 12.86 -11.68
C LEU A 82 -4.10 12.79 -10.48
N ILE A 83 -3.39 13.87 -10.16
CA ILE A 83 -2.63 13.98 -8.91
C ILE A 83 -3.57 13.90 -7.70
N GLU A 84 -4.73 14.56 -7.73
CA GLU A 84 -5.73 14.48 -6.65
C GLU A 84 -6.32 13.05 -6.51
N VAL A 85 -6.51 12.34 -7.62
CA VAL A 85 -6.89 10.90 -7.60
C VAL A 85 -5.81 10.08 -6.89
N PHE A 86 -4.55 10.25 -7.26
CA PHE A 86 -3.44 9.54 -6.61
C PHE A 86 -3.31 9.89 -5.14
N PHE A 87 -3.52 11.16 -4.78
CA PHE A 87 -3.53 11.64 -3.40
C PHE A 87 -4.62 10.94 -2.57
N ASP A 88 -5.86 10.90 -3.06
CA ASP A 88 -6.98 10.26 -2.35
C ASP A 88 -6.72 8.77 -2.09
N ILE A 89 -6.22 8.05 -3.11
CA ILE A 89 -5.89 6.63 -3.00
C ILE A 89 -4.73 6.41 -2.03
N ALA A 90 -3.67 7.24 -2.12
CA ALA A 90 -2.51 7.16 -1.24
C ALA A 90 -2.88 7.46 0.22
N ASN A 91 -3.75 8.46 0.44
CA ASN A 91 -4.27 8.79 1.76
C ASN A 91 -5.05 7.61 2.35
N ARG A 92 -5.88 6.94 1.54
CA ARG A 92 -6.60 5.75 1.98
C ARG A 92 -5.65 4.62 2.40
N ALA A 93 -4.61 4.35 1.61
CA ALA A 93 -3.58 3.38 1.97
C ALA A 93 -2.88 3.75 3.29
N LYS A 94 -2.53 5.04 3.47
CA LYS A 94 -1.87 5.54 4.67
C LYS A 94 -2.74 5.42 5.92
N GLN A 95 -4.05 5.67 5.81
CA GLN A 95 -5.01 5.49 6.90
C GLN A 95 -5.06 4.02 7.37
N HIS A 96 -5.12 3.07 6.43
CA HIS A 96 -5.06 1.65 6.77
C HIS A 96 -3.74 1.28 7.45
N LEU A 97 -2.61 1.74 6.92
CA LEU A 97 -1.30 1.50 7.52
C LEU A 97 -1.20 2.07 8.95
N ALA A 98 -1.69 3.29 9.16
CA ALA A 98 -1.73 3.91 10.49
C ALA A 98 -2.62 3.12 11.45
N LYS A 99 -3.76 2.61 10.99
CA LYS A 99 -4.65 1.77 11.79
C LYS A 99 -3.99 0.44 12.16
N ALA A 100 -3.32 -0.23 11.23
CA ALA A 100 -2.55 -1.45 11.51
C ALA A 100 -1.48 -1.21 12.59
N ARG A 101 -0.77 -0.08 12.52
CA ARG A 101 0.25 0.31 13.52
C ARG A 101 -0.34 0.66 14.88
N SER A 102 -1.55 1.23 14.92
CA SER A 102 -2.23 1.51 16.19
C SER A 102 -2.53 0.24 17.01
N LEU A 103 -2.66 -0.90 16.32
CA LEU A 103 -2.90 -2.21 16.93
C LEU A 103 -1.61 -2.93 17.32
N SER A 104 -0.43 -2.39 17.00
CA SER A 104 0.86 -3.08 17.17
C SER A 104 1.13 -3.55 18.61
N LYS A 105 0.67 -2.81 19.62
CA LYS A 105 0.81 -3.21 21.04
C LYS A 105 0.00 -4.45 21.43
N GLN A 106 -1.05 -4.76 20.67
CA GLN A 106 -1.97 -5.88 20.91
C GLN A 106 -1.57 -7.13 20.11
N VAL A 107 -0.60 -7.00 19.20
CA VAL A 107 -0.09 -8.10 18.38
C VAL A 107 1.00 -8.86 19.17
N PRO A 108 0.97 -10.21 19.18
CA PRO A 108 2.01 -11.00 19.84
C PRO A 108 3.40 -10.70 19.26
N LYS A 109 4.41 -10.50 20.12
CA LYS A 109 5.79 -10.18 19.69
C LYS A 109 6.35 -11.12 18.61
N PRO A 110 6.15 -12.45 18.65
CA PRO A 110 6.63 -13.35 17.60
C PRO A 110 6.02 -13.05 16.21
N ALA A 111 4.79 -12.52 16.17
CA ALA A 111 4.09 -12.21 14.94
C ALA A 111 4.55 -10.91 14.27
N HIS A 112 5.26 -10.01 14.99
CA HIS A 112 5.71 -8.71 14.44
C HIS A 112 6.54 -8.85 13.15
N ILE A 113 7.28 -9.96 13.02
CA ILE A 113 8.08 -10.22 11.81
C ILE A 113 7.21 -10.33 10.55
N LEU A 114 5.99 -10.84 10.68
CA LEU A 114 5.03 -11.00 9.58
C LEU A 114 4.51 -9.65 9.08
N PHE A 115 4.57 -8.61 9.92
CA PHE A 115 4.11 -7.27 9.60
C PHE A 115 5.20 -6.36 9.04
N LEU A 116 6.47 -6.79 8.96
CA LEU A 116 7.57 -6.02 8.37
C LEU A 116 7.28 -5.43 6.98
N PRO A 117 6.48 -6.03 6.08
CA PRO A 117 6.07 -5.39 4.83
C PRO A 117 5.43 -4.01 4.99
N ALA A 118 4.85 -3.70 6.17
CA ALA A 118 4.36 -2.37 6.52
C ALA A 118 5.41 -1.28 6.32
N THR A 119 6.68 -1.57 6.62
CA THR A 119 7.80 -0.65 6.40
C THR A 119 8.05 -0.38 4.91
N ALA A 120 7.92 -1.41 4.06
CA ALA A 120 8.09 -1.25 2.62
C ALA A 120 6.93 -0.43 2.01
N VAL A 121 5.70 -0.70 2.44
CA VAL A 121 4.51 0.07 2.06
C VAL A 121 4.68 1.53 2.46
N ASP A 122 5.10 1.79 3.70
CA ASP A 122 5.34 3.15 4.21
C ASP A 122 6.42 3.88 3.41
N SER A 123 7.53 3.18 3.11
CA SER A 123 8.63 3.73 2.32
C SER A 123 8.18 4.13 0.92
N TYR A 124 7.33 3.33 0.26
CA TYR A 124 6.76 3.67 -1.03
C TYR A 124 5.82 4.89 -0.95
N LEU A 125 4.87 4.89 0.00
CA LEU A 125 3.94 6.00 0.18
C LEU A 125 4.65 7.32 0.51
N GLU A 126 5.72 7.26 1.29
CA GLU A 126 6.54 8.44 1.60
C GLU A 126 7.30 8.97 0.38
N ARG A 127 7.79 8.10 -0.49
CA ARG A 127 8.39 8.51 -1.77
C ARG A 127 7.35 9.14 -2.70
N LEU A 128 6.15 8.56 -2.79
CA LEU A 128 5.04 9.13 -3.55
C LEU A 128 4.64 10.51 -3.02
N ARG A 129 4.63 10.71 -1.70
CA ARG A 129 4.39 12.02 -1.09
C ARG A 129 5.47 13.04 -1.50
N ARG A 130 6.74 12.64 -1.57
CA ARG A 130 7.86 13.51 -1.98
C ARG A 130 7.82 13.89 -3.46
N THR A 131 7.22 13.07 -4.32
CA THR A 131 6.97 13.40 -5.73
C THR A 131 5.66 14.18 -5.93
N HIS A 132 5.13 14.80 -4.87
CA HIS A 132 3.84 15.50 -4.90
C HIS A 132 2.70 14.63 -5.45
N PHE A 133 2.71 13.35 -5.09
CA PHE A 133 1.73 12.35 -5.52
C PHE A 133 1.69 12.07 -7.03
N ASN A 134 2.73 12.46 -7.78
CA ASN A 134 2.89 12.00 -9.15
C ASN A 134 3.31 10.52 -9.17
N ALA A 135 2.36 9.62 -9.48
CA ALA A 135 2.61 8.18 -9.56
C ALA A 135 3.37 7.75 -10.84
N PHE A 136 3.51 8.64 -11.83
CA PHE A 136 4.26 8.39 -13.07
C PHE A 136 5.74 8.78 -12.95
N ASP A 137 6.15 9.35 -11.82
CA ASP A 137 7.53 9.77 -11.62
C ASP A 137 8.50 8.55 -11.71
N PRO A 138 9.52 8.59 -12.60
CA PRO A 138 10.45 7.47 -12.78
C PRO A 138 11.21 7.09 -11.51
N SER A 139 11.39 8.04 -10.58
CA SER A 139 12.05 7.78 -9.31
C SER A 139 11.30 6.74 -8.49
N LEU A 140 9.98 6.58 -8.64
CA LEU A 140 9.17 5.59 -7.92
C LEU A 140 9.40 4.16 -8.39
N GLN A 141 9.89 3.97 -9.62
CA GLN A 141 10.19 2.66 -10.20
C GLN A 141 11.53 2.11 -9.70
N GLN A 142 12.39 2.98 -9.18
CA GLN A 142 13.69 2.58 -8.64
C GLN A 142 13.54 1.82 -7.31
N ARG A 143 14.42 0.85 -7.08
CA ARG A 143 14.49 0.10 -5.82
C ARG A 143 15.09 0.98 -4.72
N ASN A 144 14.49 0.94 -3.54
CA ASN A 144 15.11 1.53 -2.35
C ASN A 144 16.25 0.61 -1.86
N THR A 145 17.50 1.03 -2.08
CA THR A 145 18.71 0.29 -1.70
C THR A 145 18.91 0.18 -0.19
N LEU A 146 18.38 1.13 0.58
CA LEU A 146 18.49 1.17 2.05
C LEU A 146 17.38 0.38 2.75
N LEU A 147 16.36 -0.07 2.02
CA LEU A 147 15.23 -0.80 2.59
C LEU A 147 15.63 -2.05 3.41
N PRO A 148 16.59 -2.89 2.98
CA PRO A 148 17.02 -4.04 3.78
C PRO A 148 17.57 -3.65 5.15
N LEU A 149 18.32 -2.54 5.23
CA LEU A 149 18.87 -2.03 6.50
C LEU A 149 17.74 -1.55 7.42
N PHE A 150 16.76 -0.81 6.87
CA PHE A 150 15.59 -0.38 7.62
C PHE A 150 14.75 -1.56 8.11
N LEU A 151 14.55 -2.60 7.28
CA LEU A 151 13.84 -3.81 7.68
C LEU A 151 14.56 -4.56 8.81
N TYR A 152 15.89 -4.68 8.71
CA TYR A 152 16.69 -5.32 9.75
C TYR A 152 16.62 -4.54 11.08
N TRP A 153 16.73 -3.21 11.01
CA TRP A 153 16.59 -2.36 12.18
C TRP A 153 15.20 -2.47 12.81
N ASN A 154 14.14 -2.37 11.99
CA ASN A 154 12.76 -2.45 12.42
C ASN A 154 12.42 -3.82 13.04
N LYS A 155 12.97 -4.91 12.50
CA LYS A 155 12.90 -6.24 13.11
C LYS A 155 13.50 -6.24 14.53
N PHE A 156 14.68 -5.64 14.70
CA PHE A 156 15.36 -5.60 15.99
C PHE A 156 14.58 -4.81 17.05
N ILE A 157 13.98 -3.67 16.67
CA ILE A 157 13.18 -2.84 17.58
C ILE A 157 11.70 -3.26 17.69
N LEU A 158 11.32 -4.40 17.08
CA LEU A 158 9.95 -4.92 17.02
C LEU A 158 8.92 -3.89 16.51
N LYS A 159 9.33 -3.03 15.56
CA LYS A 159 8.46 -2.01 14.95
C LYS A 159 8.15 -2.39 13.50
N TYR A 160 6.93 -2.15 13.06
CA TYR A 160 6.53 -2.30 11.66
C TYR A 160 5.73 -1.09 11.16
#